data_AF-A0AAW9KE17-F1
#
_entry.id   AF-A0AAW9KE17-F1
#
_cell.length_a   1.000
_cell.length_b   1.000
_cell.length_c   1.000
_cell.angle_alpha   90.00
_cell.angle_beta   90.00
_cell.angle_gamma   90.00
#
_symmetry.space_group_name_H-M   'P 1'
#
loop_
_entity.id
_entity.type
_entity.pdbx_description
1 polymer ?
#
loop_
_entity_poly.entity_id
_entity_poly.type
_entity_poly.pdbx_seq_one_letter_code
_entity_poly.pdbx_strand_id
1 'polypeptide(L)'
;MQYKKNKKRYYYLALGILFLNGLSLKALEIAVKPFGYLGLLYNQGVQKNPHSYVGALARLGVDFSYSNGWSFGIGAIGAWNVYNKQRLANLYISLGNFFGSSKNVKPYLSAGDVSDAYIQYTNQRFKIALGRFNTDFVDFDWIGGNIQGVSVAFKQNSMRYFGIFMDSMLYNGHQINKEQGNRIATSLNALASYDPVSKRLYVGGEVFVLGAEYRHENLKVVPFILTDTRLPLPTQNVLVQVGGKLEYDASLAKGFTSHTLVHGMYQYGNTDSATSAKNAGLFLIDQTFKYKIFNFGTGFYIVPARNNKGYLWTFNDRTKFYGRGINAPGVPAIYFANSSVSGYVFLGLKTKRVRLDAMVAFGDYQEYSLMSSFRVWTYRSLSFDMGGGYVYAYNSKATRKSLGNSSFVFFGKFLF
;
A
#
# COMPACT_ATOMS: atom_id res chain seq x y z
N MET A 1 61.86 -28.17 -19.34
CA MET A 1 61.66 -27.54 -18.01
C MET A 1 60.17 -27.25 -17.86
N GLN A 2 59.59 -27.70 -16.75
CA GLN A 2 58.15 -27.85 -16.50
C GLN A 2 57.38 -26.52 -16.48
N TYR A 3 56.16 -26.51 -17.02
CA TYR A 3 55.08 -25.64 -16.53
C TYR A 3 53.77 -26.44 -16.40
N LYS A 4 53.41 -26.73 -15.15
CA LYS A 4 52.16 -27.37 -14.73
C LYS A 4 50.97 -26.48 -15.09
N LYS A 5 49.99 -27.01 -15.83
CA LYS A 5 48.63 -26.42 -15.92
C LYS A 5 47.70 -27.10 -14.93
N ASN A 6 47.31 -26.35 -13.90
CA ASN A 6 46.29 -26.71 -12.91
C ASN A 6 44.93 -26.97 -13.60
N LYS A 7 44.43 -28.22 -13.58
CA LYS A 7 43.02 -28.54 -13.81
C LYS A 7 42.28 -28.57 -12.47
N LYS A 8 41.81 -27.39 -12.02
CA LYS A 8 40.72 -27.27 -11.04
C LYS A 8 39.73 -26.25 -11.57
N ARG A 9 38.58 -26.74 -12.06
CA ARG A 9 37.26 -26.08 -12.14
C ARG A 9 36.42 -26.87 -13.13
N TYR A 10 35.24 -27.32 -12.68
CA TYR A 10 33.96 -27.48 -13.41
C TYR A 10 33.02 -28.48 -12.68
N TYR A 11 33.08 -28.57 -11.34
CA TYR A 11 32.12 -29.37 -10.57
C TYR A 11 30.90 -28.58 -10.04
N TYR A 12 30.79 -27.28 -10.35
CA TYR A 12 29.66 -26.46 -9.89
C TYR A 12 28.59 -26.17 -10.93
N LEU A 13 28.79 -26.55 -12.21
CA LEU A 13 27.75 -26.39 -13.24
C LEU A 13 26.83 -27.62 -13.39
N ALA A 14 27.24 -28.79 -12.89
CA ALA A 14 26.46 -30.01 -13.02
C ALA A 14 25.35 -30.16 -11.94
N LEU A 15 25.47 -29.49 -10.79
CA LEU A 15 24.46 -29.53 -9.73
C LEU A 15 23.23 -28.65 -10.01
N GLY A 16 23.32 -27.66 -10.89
CA GLY A 16 22.18 -26.82 -11.29
C GLY A 16 21.23 -27.49 -12.29
N ILE A 17 21.71 -28.46 -13.07
CA ILE A 17 20.95 -29.11 -14.15
C ILE A 17 20.26 -30.40 -13.65
N LEU A 18 20.75 -31.02 -12.57
CA LEU A 18 20.13 -32.22 -11.99
C LEU A 18 18.87 -31.94 -11.14
N PHE A 19 18.65 -30.71 -10.68
CA PHE A 19 17.38 -30.33 -10.01
C PHE A 19 16.21 -30.10 -10.99
N LEU A 20 16.46 -30.03 -12.30
CA LEU A 20 15.44 -29.81 -13.33
C LEU A 20 14.83 -31.10 -13.90
N ASN A 21 15.40 -32.27 -13.60
CA ASN A 21 15.00 -33.54 -14.25
C ASN A 21 14.17 -34.49 -13.36
N GLY A 22 13.77 -34.07 -12.16
CA GLY A 22 12.99 -34.89 -11.21
C GLY A 22 11.49 -34.58 -11.14
N LEU A 23 11.01 -33.53 -11.82
CA LEU A 23 9.59 -33.20 -11.86
C LEU A 23 8.93 -34.04 -12.95
N SER A 24 8.36 -35.17 -12.54
CA SER A 24 7.45 -35.98 -13.34
C SER A 24 6.54 -35.10 -14.20
N LEU A 25 6.66 -35.23 -15.52
CA LEU A 25 5.88 -34.55 -16.56
C LEU A 25 4.41 -34.99 -16.49
N LYS A 26 3.69 -34.54 -15.46
CA LYS A 26 2.25 -34.30 -15.62
C LYS A 26 2.13 -33.04 -16.47
N ALA A 27 1.25 -33.06 -17.47
CA ALA A 27 1.00 -31.93 -18.35
C ALA A 27 0.87 -30.65 -17.50
N LEU A 28 1.85 -29.76 -17.61
CA LEU A 28 1.93 -28.54 -16.83
C LEU A 28 0.94 -27.57 -17.45
N GLU A 29 -0.30 -27.58 -16.95
CA GLU A 29 -1.31 -26.63 -17.40
C GLU A 29 -0.86 -25.21 -17.02
N ILE A 30 -0.86 -24.33 -18.03
CA ILE A 30 -0.52 -22.92 -17.88
C ILE A 30 -1.82 -22.13 -17.94
N ALA A 31 -2.22 -21.55 -16.82
CA ALA A 31 -3.32 -20.60 -16.77
C ALA A 31 -2.77 -19.19 -17.01
N VAL A 32 -3.24 -18.54 -18.08
CA VAL A 32 -2.88 -17.15 -18.41
C VAL A 32 -4.01 -16.23 -17.98
N LYS A 33 -3.72 -15.26 -17.10
CA LYS A 33 -4.69 -14.33 -16.53
C LYS A 33 -4.24 -12.89 -16.77
N PRO A 34 -4.87 -12.14 -17.67
CA PRO A 34 -4.63 -10.71 -17.74
C PRO A 34 -5.16 -10.04 -16.47
N PHE A 35 -4.55 -8.93 -16.09
CA PHE A 35 -5.03 -8.08 -15.01
C PHE A 35 -4.77 -6.63 -15.34
N GLY A 36 -5.60 -5.74 -14.81
CA GLY A 36 -5.30 -4.33 -14.89
C GLY A 36 -6.48 -3.42 -14.61
N TYR A 37 -6.24 -2.15 -14.90
CA TYR A 37 -7.27 -1.13 -14.86
C TYR A 37 -6.90 0.08 -15.71
N LEU A 38 -7.91 0.77 -16.20
CA LEU A 38 -7.78 2.10 -16.81
C LEU A 38 -8.74 3.02 -16.09
N GLY A 39 -8.26 4.14 -15.57
CA GLY A 39 -9.11 5.08 -14.86
C GLY A 39 -8.78 6.53 -15.12
N LEU A 40 -9.81 7.36 -14.98
CA LEU A 40 -9.74 8.81 -14.98
C LEU A 40 -10.20 9.31 -13.62
N LEU A 41 -9.56 10.36 -13.13
CA LEU A 41 -9.89 11.01 -11.86
C LEU A 41 -9.82 12.52 -12.03
N TYR A 42 -10.89 13.22 -11.68
CA TYR A 42 -10.93 14.66 -11.54
C TYR A 42 -10.90 15.02 -10.05
N ASN A 43 -10.02 15.93 -9.66
CA ASN A 43 -9.85 16.38 -8.27
C ASN A 43 -9.85 17.91 -8.22
N GLN A 44 -10.83 18.47 -7.51
CA GLN A 44 -11.06 19.91 -7.37
C GLN A 44 -10.97 20.32 -5.90
N GLY A 45 -9.99 21.15 -5.58
CA GLY A 45 -9.86 21.76 -4.26
C GLY A 45 -10.89 22.87 -4.03
N VAL A 46 -11.42 23.00 -2.81
CA VAL A 46 -12.47 23.99 -2.45
C VAL A 46 -11.94 25.08 -1.51
N GLN A 47 -10.64 25.10 -1.27
CA GLN A 47 -9.98 26.09 -0.42
C GLN A 47 -9.64 27.40 -1.16
N LYS A 48 -9.20 28.42 -0.42
CA LYS A 48 -8.81 29.74 -0.94
C LYS A 48 -7.85 29.70 -2.14
N ASN A 49 -6.89 28.78 -2.12
CA ASN A 49 -5.99 28.49 -3.24
C ASN A 49 -6.28 27.06 -3.75
N PRO A 50 -7.27 26.88 -4.64
CA PRO A 50 -7.73 25.56 -5.02
C PRO A 50 -6.76 24.91 -6.00
N HIS A 51 -6.41 23.64 -5.74
CA HIS A 51 -5.88 22.78 -6.79
C HIS A 51 -7.01 22.34 -7.71
N SER A 52 -6.70 22.00 -8.95
CA SER A 52 -7.65 21.35 -9.85
C SER A 52 -6.89 20.56 -10.88
N TYR A 53 -7.17 19.27 -11.03
CA TYR A 53 -6.53 18.45 -12.04
C TYR A 53 -7.39 17.27 -12.50
N VAL A 54 -7.16 16.83 -13.73
CA VAL A 54 -7.67 15.57 -14.30
C VAL A 54 -6.47 14.66 -14.51
N GLY A 55 -6.51 13.49 -13.89
CA GLY A 55 -5.49 12.45 -14.04
C GLY A 55 -6.03 11.21 -14.75
N ALA A 56 -5.23 10.64 -15.64
CA ALA A 56 -5.45 9.34 -16.24
C ALA A 56 -4.40 8.36 -15.72
N LEU A 57 -4.80 7.14 -15.38
CA LEU A 57 -3.88 6.10 -14.96
C LEU A 57 -4.30 4.76 -15.58
N ALA A 58 -3.34 4.06 -16.19
CA ALA A 58 -3.52 2.74 -16.75
C ALA A 58 -2.51 1.76 -16.13
N ARG A 59 -2.96 0.56 -15.78
CA ARG A 59 -2.11 -0.59 -15.43
C ARG A 59 -2.57 -1.78 -16.25
N LEU A 60 -1.63 -2.49 -16.85
CA LEU A 60 -1.86 -3.67 -17.67
C LEU A 60 -0.80 -4.71 -17.35
N GLY A 61 -1.20 -5.96 -17.18
CA GLY A 61 -0.26 -7.07 -16.98
C GLY A 61 -0.89 -8.42 -17.23
N VAL A 62 -0.04 -9.44 -17.18
CA VAL A 62 -0.41 -10.85 -17.37
C VAL A 62 0.30 -11.68 -16.31
N ASP A 63 -0.46 -12.53 -15.63
CA ASP A 63 0.05 -13.60 -14.76
C ASP A 63 -0.06 -14.94 -15.50
N PHE A 64 1.01 -15.71 -15.41
CA PHE A 64 1.11 -17.06 -15.92
C PHE A 64 1.28 -17.99 -14.72
N SER A 65 0.24 -18.76 -14.43
CA SER A 65 0.19 -19.68 -13.28
C SER A 65 0.29 -21.12 -13.75
N TYR A 66 1.25 -21.86 -13.19
CA TYR A 66 1.43 -23.29 -13.43
C TYR A 66 0.71 -24.12 -12.37
N SER A 67 0.22 -25.30 -12.76
CA SER A 67 -0.45 -26.24 -11.85
C SER A 67 0.40 -26.73 -10.67
N ASN A 68 1.73 -26.63 -10.77
CA ASN A 68 2.67 -26.99 -9.70
C ASN A 68 2.88 -25.89 -8.65
N GLY A 69 2.17 -24.76 -8.75
CA GLY A 69 2.20 -23.67 -7.78
C GLY A 69 3.15 -22.52 -8.12
N TRP A 70 3.99 -22.65 -9.15
CA TRP A 70 4.79 -21.55 -9.66
C TRP A 70 3.93 -20.58 -10.47
N SER A 71 4.18 -19.28 -10.34
CA SER A 71 3.65 -18.28 -11.24
C SER A 71 4.68 -17.20 -11.55
N PHE A 72 4.56 -16.60 -12.72
CA PHE A 72 5.35 -15.46 -13.13
C PHE A 72 4.42 -14.40 -13.72
N GLY A 73 4.74 -13.13 -13.48
CA GLY A 73 3.91 -12.04 -13.94
C GLY A 73 4.74 -10.87 -14.44
N ILE A 74 4.23 -10.23 -15.48
CA ILE A 74 4.77 -8.99 -16.02
C ILE A 74 3.65 -7.98 -16.19
N GLY A 75 3.93 -6.72 -15.88
CA GLY A 75 2.96 -5.64 -16.00
C GLY A 75 3.62 -4.27 -16.08
N ALA A 76 2.90 -3.33 -16.64
CA ALA A 76 3.29 -1.93 -16.74
C ALA A 76 2.18 -1.04 -16.19
N ILE A 77 2.59 0.10 -15.65
CA ILE A 77 1.69 1.16 -15.19
C ILE A 77 2.13 2.49 -15.78
N GLY A 78 1.16 3.34 -16.10
CA GLY A 78 1.40 4.69 -16.59
C GLY A 78 0.35 5.66 -16.04
N ALA A 79 0.76 6.91 -15.81
CA ALA A 79 -0.12 7.99 -15.41
C ALA A 79 0.16 9.26 -16.21
N TRP A 80 -0.90 10.00 -16.51
CA TRP A 80 -0.87 11.25 -17.26
C TRP A 80 -1.70 12.30 -16.52
N ASN A 81 -1.16 13.50 -16.33
CA ASN A 81 -1.92 14.65 -15.82
C ASN A 81 -2.58 15.41 -16.98
N VAL A 82 -3.81 15.01 -17.36
CA VAL A 82 -4.52 15.46 -18.57
C VAL A 82 -4.78 16.97 -18.49
N TYR A 83 -5.07 17.45 -17.29
CA TYR A 83 -5.25 18.86 -17.00
C TYR A 83 -4.73 19.16 -15.60
N ASN A 84 -4.01 20.27 -15.39
CA ASN A 84 -3.64 20.73 -14.05
C ASN A 84 -3.63 22.26 -13.98
N LYS A 85 -4.54 22.84 -13.20
CA LYS A 85 -4.64 24.29 -12.98
C LYS A 85 -3.37 24.88 -12.36
N GLN A 86 -2.62 24.11 -11.58
CA GLN A 86 -1.39 24.55 -10.94
C GLN A 86 -0.17 24.53 -11.88
N ARG A 87 -0.33 24.23 -13.20
CA ARG A 87 0.74 24.39 -14.19
C ARG A 87 0.26 24.75 -15.60
N LEU A 88 1.00 25.64 -16.26
CA LEU A 88 1.13 25.72 -17.72
C LEU A 88 1.76 24.39 -18.22
N ALA A 89 1.14 23.78 -19.22
CA ALA A 89 1.48 22.45 -19.74
C ALA A 89 2.99 22.29 -20.03
N ASN A 90 3.66 21.37 -19.33
CA ASN A 90 4.94 20.83 -19.79
C ASN A 90 4.70 19.47 -20.42
N LEU A 91 4.34 19.50 -21.70
CA LEU A 91 4.32 18.38 -22.63
C LEU A 91 5.78 18.01 -23.02
N TYR A 92 6.58 17.57 -22.05
CA TYR A 92 7.92 17.02 -22.35
C TYR A 92 7.96 15.57 -21.91
N ILE A 93 7.61 14.66 -22.83
CA ILE A 93 7.89 13.23 -22.69
C ILE A 93 9.34 13.03 -23.13
N SER A 94 10.28 13.27 -22.22
CA SER A 94 11.66 12.76 -22.32
C SER A 94 11.70 11.39 -21.63
N LEU A 95 12.49 10.43 -22.12
CA LEU A 95 12.72 9.13 -21.46
C LEU A 95 13.13 9.27 -19.98
N GLY A 96 13.77 10.39 -19.61
CA GLY A 96 14.10 10.72 -18.21
C GLY A 96 12.88 11.10 -17.35
N ASN A 97 11.78 11.56 -17.95
CA ASN A 97 10.51 11.84 -17.26
C ASN A 97 9.63 10.60 -17.10
N PHE A 98 9.91 9.52 -17.85
CA PHE A 98 9.19 8.24 -17.70
C PHE A 98 9.40 7.69 -16.29
N PHE A 99 10.66 7.64 -15.85
CA PHE A 99 11.05 7.16 -14.52
C PHE A 99 10.83 8.18 -13.39
N GLY A 100 10.39 9.40 -13.70
CA GLY A 100 9.96 10.42 -12.73
C GLY A 100 11.08 11.21 -12.03
N SER A 101 10.70 12.31 -11.37
CA SER A 101 11.58 13.20 -10.62
C SER A 101 10.85 13.77 -9.41
N SER A 102 11.57 13.97 -8.30
CA SER A 102 11.04 14.66 -7.10
C SER A 102 10.56 16.10 -7.34
N LYS A 103 10.93 16.69 -8.49
CA LYS A 103 10.47 18.02 -8.94
C LYS A 103 9.25 17.96 -9.87
N ASN A 104 8.69 16.77 -10.13
CA ASN A 104 7.55 16.59 -11.01
C ASN A 104 6.24 17.10 -10.42
N VAL A 105 5.23 17.21 -11.29
CA VAL A 105 3.93 17.79 -10.98
C VAL A 105 3.12 16.83 -10.14
N LYS A 106 2.77 17.24 -8.92
CA LYS A 106 1.82 16.45 -8.13
C LYS A 106 0.46 16.36 -8.85
N PRO A 107 -0.24 15.22 -8.76
CA PRO A 107 0.09 14.09 -7.89
C PRO A 107 0.92 12.96 -8.54
N TYR A 108 1.22 13.03 -9.84
CA TYR A 108 1.99 12.00 -10.54
C TYR A 108 3.47 12.41 -10.62
N LEU A 109 4.27 11.82 -9.74
CA LEU A 109 5.72 12.02 -9.71
C LEU A 109 6.44 11.26 -10.83
N SER A 110 5.80 10.24 -11.39
CA SER A 110 6.31 9.44 -12.52
C SER A 110 5.24 9.28 -13.60
N ALA A 111 5.67 9.18 -14.85
CA ALA A 111 4.75 8.95 -15.98
C ALA A 111 4.49 7.46 -16.23
N GLY A 112 5.39 6.56 -15.79
CA GLY A 112 5.17 5.12 -15.84
C GLY A 112 6.30 4.30 -15.23
N ASP A 113 6.10 2.99 -15.16
CA ASP A 113 7.11 2.00 -14.75
C ASP A 113 6.66 0.58 -15.13
N VAL A 114 7.58 -0.38 -15.07
CA VAL A 114 7.24 -1.81 -15.00
C VAL A 114 6.66 -2.07 -13.62
N SER A 115 5.34 -2.28 -13.53
CA SER A 115 4.62 -2.45 -12.28
C SER A 115 4.87 -3.80 -11.63
N ASP A 116 4.97 -4.83 -12.48
CA ASP A 116 5.11 -6.22 -12.08
C ASP A 116 6.17 -6.90 -12.94
N ALA A 117 7.06 -7.65 -12.31
CA ALA A 117 8.10 -8.47 -12.92
C ALA A 117 8.56 -9.43 -11.83
N TYR A 118 7.85 -10.54 -11.67
CA TYR A 118 8.05 -11.43 -10.53
C TYR A 118 8.04 -12.90 -10.89
N ILE A 119 8.63 -13.67 -9.98
CA ILE A 119 8.38 -15.09 -9.81
C ILE A 119 7.77 -15.31 -8.43
N GLN A 120 6.77 -16.16 -8.36
CA GLN A 120 6.07 -16.53 -7.14
C GLN A 120 5.92 -18.04 -7.08
N TYR A 121 6.01 -18.61 -5.89
CA TYR A 121 5.61 -19.98 -5.63
C TYR A 121 4.56 -19.99 -4.51
N THR A 122 3.45 -20.67 -4.74
CA THR A 122 2.35 -20.79 -3.79
C THR A 122 1.89 -22.23 -3.68
N ASN A 123 1.84 -22.73 -2.45
CA ASN A 123 1.13 -23.95 -2.09
C ASN A 123 0.25 -23.68 -0.84
N GLN A 124 -0.34 -24.73 -0.27
CA GLN A 124 -1.25 -24.61 0.87
C GLN A 124 -0.60 -24.05 2.15
N ARG A 125 0.72 -24.21 2.31
CA ARG A 125 1.46 -23.83 3.53
C ARG A 125 2.46 -22.71 3.30
N PHE A 126 2.93 -22.51 2.08
CA PHE A 126 4.05 -21.66 1.78
C PHE A 126 3.74 -20.79 0.57
N LYS A 127 4.03 -19.49 0.70
CA LYS A 127 3.94 -18.53 -0.37
C LYS A 127 5.19 -17.66 -0.35
N ILE A 128 5.89 -17.57 -1.47
CA ILE A 128 7.05 -16.70 -1.66
C ILE A 128 6.92 -15.96 -2.98
N ALA A 129 7.32 -14.69 -2.99
CA ALA A 129 7.45 -13.89 -4.21
C ALA A 129 8.77 -13.12 -4.20
N LEU A 130 9.38 -12.98 -5.38
CA LEU A 130 10.63 -12.26 -5.63
C LEU A 130 10.47 -11.40 -6.88
N GLY A 131 11.03 -10.20 -6.86
CA GLY A 131 10.99 -9.23 -7.96
C GLY A 131 10.05 -8.07 -7.65
N ARG A 132 9.28 -7.60 -8.63
CA ARG A 132 8.26 -6.55 -8.50
C ARG A 132 6.88 -7.19 -8.43
N PHE A 133 6.22 -7.17 -7.28
CA PHE A 133 4.95 -7.87 -7.06
C PHE A 133 4.10 -7.19 -6.00
N ASN A 134 2.81 -7.54 -5.93
CA ASN A 134 1.94 -7.11 -4.83
C ASN A 134 2.16 -7.97 -3.57
N THR A 135 2.61 -7.36 -2.47
CA THR A 135 2.89 -8.04 -1.18
C THR A 135 1.66 -8.22 -0.29
N ASP A 136 0.46 -7.81 -0.71
CA ASP A 136 -0.78 -7.88 0.09
C ASP A 136 -1.08 -9.29 0.62
N PHE A 137 -0.54 -10.36 -0.01
CA PHE A 137 -0.67 -11.73 0.48
C PHE A 137 0.00 -12.00 1.83
N VAL A 138 0.95 -11.15 2.25
CA VAL A 138 1.62 -11.24 3.56
C VAL A 138 0.68 -10.79 4.69
N ASP A 139 -0.39 -10.06 4.37
CA ASP A 139 -1.37 -9.53 5.34
C ASP A 139 -0.73 -8.64 6.44
N PHE A 140 0.33 -7.90 6.09
CA PHE A 140 0.97 -6.92 6.96
C PHE A 140 0.38 -5.53 6.73
N ASP A 141 0.11 -4.77 7.79
CA ASP A 141 -0.66 -3.53 7.67
C ASP A 141 0.20 -2.33 7.26
N TRP A 142 1.49 -2.35 7.60
CA TRP A 142 2.39 -1.20 7.44
C TRP A 142 3.16 -1.17 6.11
N ILE A 143 3.10 -2.27 5.35
CA ILE A 143 3.60 -2.38 3.97
C ILE A 143 2.54 -3.14 3.17
N GLY A 144 2.10 -2.56 2.05
CA GLY A 144 1.09 -3.16 1.17
C GLY A 144 1.16 -2.57 -0.22
N GLY A 145 0.57 -3.26 -1.18
CA GLY A 145 0.67 -2.94 -2.60
C GLY A 145 1.96 -3.47 -3.25
N ASN A 146 2.36 -2.84 -4.34
CA ASN A 146 3.46 -3.29 -5.17
C ASN A 146 4.83 -2.90 -4.61
N ILE A 147 5.70 -3.88 -4.33
CA ILE A 147 7.06 -3.71 -3.83
C ILE A 147 8.09 -4.36 -4.78
N GLN A 148 9.33 -3.89 -4.74
CA GLN A 148 10.50 -4.54 -5.32
C GLN A 148 11.30 -5.19 -4.19
N GLY A 149 11.42 -6.51 -4.20
CA GLY A 149 12.16 -7.24 -3.16
C GLY A 149 11.74 -8.70 -3.04
N VAL A 150 11.56 -9.18 -1.80
CA VAL A 150 11.15 -10.54 -1.45
C VAL A 150 10.05 -10.50 -0.41
N SER A 151 9.08 -11.41 -0.51
CA SER A 151 8.10 -11.61 0.55
C SER A 151 7.83 -13.09 0.72
N VAL A 152 7.74 -13.54 1.97
CA VAL A 152 7.51 -14.93 2.31
C VAL A 152 6.44 -15.03 3.39
N ALA A 153 5.57 -16.03 3.27
CA ALA A 153 4.60 -16.42 4.28
C ALA A 153 4.58 -17.95 4.39
N PHE A 154 4.75 -18.44 5.60
CA PHE A 154 4.71 -19.87 5.93
C PHE A 154 3.66 -20.12 7.01
N LYS A 155 2.77 -21.08 6.79
CA LYS A 155 1.68 -21.45 7.67
C LYS A 155 1.89 -22.87 8.20
N GLN A 156 1.83 -23.00 9.51
CA GLN A 156 1.88 -24.26 10.22
C GLN A 156 0.86 -24.22 11.36
N ASN A 157 -0.20 -25.04 11.24
CA ASN A 157 -1.29 -25.12 12.22
C ASN A 157 -1.94 -23.74 12.48
N SER A 158 -1.95 -23.29 13.74
CA SER A 158 -2.44 -21.99 14.20
C SER A 158 -1.43 -20.85 13.99
N MET A 159 -0.20 -21.16 13.58
CA MET A 159 0.87 -20.19 13.39
C MET A 159 1.07 -19.86 11.92
N ARG A 160 1.35 -18.60 11.63
CA ARG A 160 1.84 -18.14 10.34
C ARG A 160 3.04 -17.22 10.55
N TYR A 161 4.17 -17.54 9.97
CA TYR A 161 5.37 -16.70 9.97
C TYR A 161 5.46 -15.95 8.67
N PHE A 162 5.95 -14.73 8.70
CA PHE A 162 6.14 -13.95 7.50
C PHE A 162 7.38 -13.07 7.56
N GLY A 163 7.89 -12.74 6.37
CA GLY A 163 8.98 -11.80 6.21
C GLY A 163 8.84 -11.01 4.93
N ILE A 164 9.30 -9.77 4.96
CA ILE A 164 9.36 -8.87 3.80
C ILE A 164 10.76 -8.28 3.75
N PHE A 165 11.39 -8.36 2.59
CA PHE A 165 12.51 -7.51 2.21
C PHE A 165 12.01 -6.58 1.11
N MET A 166 12.11 -5.27 1.31
CA MET A 166 11.67 -4.27 0.34
C MET A 166 12.81 -3.30 0.08
N ASP A 167 13.27 -3.30 -1.17
CA ASP A 167 14.25 -2.34 -1.66
C ASP A 167 13.55 -1.02 -2.05
N SER A 168 12.46 -1.10 -2.81
CA SER A 168 11.66 0.07 -3.21
C SER A 168 10.18 -0.32 -3.39
N MET A 169 9.30 0.66 -3.60
CA MET A 169 7.86 0.42 -3.77
C MET A 169 7.29 1.18 -4.96
N LEU A 170 6.23 0.65 -5.57
CA LEU A 170 5.42 1.41 -6.51
C LEU A 170 4.29 2.08 -5.73
N TYR A 171 4.39 3.40 -5.53
CA TYR A 171 3.36 4.14 -4.80
C TYR A 171 2.33 4.71 -5.76
N ASN A 172 1.11 4.19 -5.72
CA ASN A 172 -0.01 4.71 -6.52
C ASN A 172 -1.21 5.13 -5.66
N GLY A 173 -1.05 5.27 -4.34
CA GLY A 173 -2.16 5.52 -3.42
C GLY A 173 -2.98 4.26 -3.07
N HIS A 174 -2.45 3.07 -3.34
CA HIS A 174 -3.02 1.80 -2.85
C HIS A 174 -3.15 1.83 -1.32
N GLN A 175 -4.40 1.77 -0.86
CA GLN A 175 -4.76 1.66 0.54
C GLN A 175 -5.92 0.68 0.65
N ILE A 176 -5.82 -0.25 1.59
CA ILE A 176 -6.82 -1.30 1.81
C ILE A 176 -7.19 -1.37 3.28
N ASN A 177 -8.48 -1.49 3.57
CA ASN A 177 -8.97 -1.86 4.87
C ASN A 177 -9.70 -3.21 4.77
N LYS A 178 -9.53 -4.08 5.76
CA LYS A 178 -10.15 -5.43 5.74
C LYS A 178 -11.68 -5.38 5.66
N GLU A 179 -12.28 -4.37 6.28
CA GLU A 179 -13.72 -4.28 6.46
C GLU A 179 -14.42 -3.57 5.30
N GLN A 180 -13.77 -2.54 4.72
CA GLN A 180 -14.31 -1.73 3.63
C GLN A 180 -13.73 -2.09 2.25
N GLY A 181 -12.55 -2.73 2.19
CA GLY A 181 -11.81 -3.03 0.98
C GLY A 181 -10.87 -1.89 0.54
N ASN A 182 -10.46 -1.90 -0.73
CA ASN A 182 -9.60 -0.87 -1.31
C ASN A 182 -10.26 0.51 -1.22
N ARG A 183 -9.53 1.56 -0.86
CA ARG A 183 -10.07 2.92 -0.82
C ARG A 183 -10.52 3.35 -2.22
N ILE A 184 -11.72 3.91 -2.29
CA ILE A 184 -12.34 4.31 -3.56
C ILE A 184 -11.46 5.39 -4.22
N ALA A 185 -11.08 5.16 -5.48
CA ALA A 185 -10.35 6.10 -6.34
C ALA A 185 -8.91 6.50 -5.92
N THR A 186 -8.45 6.21 -4.70
CA THR A 186 -7.11 6.63 -4.23
C THR A 186 -5.98 6.07 -5.09
N SER A 187 -6.17 4.85 -5.62
CA SER A 187 -5.20 4.18 -6.52
C SER A 187 -5.00 4.88 -7.87
N LEU A 188 -5.85 5.87 -8.19
CA LEU A 188 -5.77 6.69 -9.41
C LEU A 188 -5.14 8.05 -9.12
N ASN A 189 -4.97 8.43 -7.85
CA ASN A 189 -4.67 9.79 -7.44
C ASN A 189 -3.18 10.03 -7.13
N ALA A 190 -2.30 9.07 -7.43
CA ALA A 190 -0.86 9.24 -7.33
C ALA A 190 -0.13 8.21 -8.20
N LEU A 191 1.11 8.51 -8.56
CA LEU A 191 2.05 7.56 -9.11
C LEU A 191 3.48 8.01 -8.81
N ALA A 192 4.23 7.17 -8.13
CA ALA A 192 5.67 7.23 -8.03
C ALA A 192 6.20 5.82 -8.35
N SER A 193 7.05 5.77 -9.38
CA SER A 193 7.82 4.59 -9.80
C SER A 193 8.66 4.05 -8.63
N TYR A 194 9.23 2.86 -8.85
CA TYR A 194 10.24 2.26 -7.96
C TYR A 194 11.51 3.15 -7.88
N ASP A 195 12.67 2.57 -7.55
CA ASP A 195 13.95 3.27 -7.63
C ASP A 195 14.15 3.93 -9.03
N PRO A 196 14.47 5.24 -9.12
CA PRO A 196 14.93 6.14 -8.05
C PRO A 196 13.88 6.97 -7.31
N VAL A 197 12.62 7.02 -7.75
CA VAL A 197 11.67 8.02 -7.23
C VAL A 197 11.16 7.66 -5.85
N SER A 198 10.48 6.52 -5.69
CA SER A 198 9.97 6.11 -4.38
C SER A 198 11.10 5.76 -3.42
N LYS A 199 12.21 5.16 -3.92
CA LYS A 199 13.41 4.91 -3.11
C LYS A 199 13.92 6.21 -2.50
N ARG A 200 14.01 7.30 -3.26
CA ARG A 200 14.49 8.58 -2.72
C ARG A 200 13.48 9.29 -1.80
N LEU A 201 12.19 9.18 -2.07
CA LEU A 201 11.16 10.01 -1.42
C LEU A 201 10.43 9.34 -0.26
N TYR A 202 10.26 8.02 -0.32
CA TYR A 202 9.36 7.26 0.55
C TYR A 202 10.05 6.11 1.26
N VAL A 203 11.01 5.44 0.63
CA VAL A 203 11.68 4.26 1.20
C VAL A 203 13.00 4.66 1.86
N GLY A 204 13.96 5.13 1.08
CA GLY A 204 15.28 5.56 1.52
C GLY A 204 16.30 4.42 1.42
N GLY A 205 16.22 3.46 2.33
CA GLY A 205 17.15 2.35 2.48
C GLY A 205 16.49 1.02 2.11
N GLU A 206 16.97 -0.05 2.73
CA GLU A 206 16.43 -1.40 2.59
C GLU A 206 15.58 -1.72 3.82
N VAL A 207 14.34 -2.13 3.57
CA VAL A 207 13.38 -2.41 4.63
C VAL A 207 13.29 -3.91 4.86
N PHE A 208 13.43 -4.34 6.11
CA PHE A 208 13.27 -5.73 6.54
C PHE A 208 12.12 -5.81 7.54
N VAL A 209 11.21 -6.76 7.33
CA VAL A 209 10.13 -7.07 8.26
C VAL A 209 10.19 -8.55 8.59
N LEU A 210 10.03 -8.88 9.86
CA LEU A 210 9.79 -10.23 10.33
C LEU A 210 8.62 -10.20 11.31
N GLY A 211 7.73 -11.19 11.21
CA GLY A 211 6.61 -11.29 12.13
C GLY A 211 6.03 -12.69 12.18
N ALA A 212 5.16 -12.88 13.16
CA ALA A 212 4.39 -14.09 13.35
C ALA A 212 2.93 -13.71 13.55
N GLU A 213 2.03 -14.63 13.23
CA GLU A 213 0.60 -14.54 13.45
C GLU A 213 0.18 -15.82 14.16
N TYR A 214 -0.40 -15.68 15.35
CA TYR A 214 -1.12 -16.73 16.05
C TYR A 214 -2.60 -16.51 15.85
N ARG A 215 -3.33 -17.55 15.45
CA ARG A 215 -4.79 -17.54 15.35
C ARG A 215 -5.37 -18.70 16.15
N HIS A 216 -6.28 -18.38 17.05
CA HIS A 216 -7.08 -19.35 17.79
C HIS A 216 -8.52 -18.87 17.85
N GLU A 217 -9.43 -19.66 17.28
CA GLU A 217 -10.84 -19.31 17.15
C GLU A 217 -11.03 -17.90 16.56
N ASN A 218 -11.52 -16.98 17.39
CA ASN A 218 -11.87 -15.61 17.09
C ASN A 218 -10.75 -14.61 17.36
N LEU A 219 -9.65 -15.06 17.97
CA LEU A 219 -8.51 -14.22 18.35
C LEU A 219 -7.37 -14.38 17.34
N LYS A 220 -6.81 -13.25 16.92
CA LYS A 220 -5.58 -13.20 16.13
C LYS A 220 -4.60 -12.20 16.74
N VAL A 221 -3.36 -12.64 16.96
CA VAL A 221 -2.28 -11.81 17.50
C VAL A 221 -1.11 -11.83 16.51
N VAL A 222 -0.59 -10.66 16.17
CA VAL A 222 0.46 -10.52 15.16
C VAL A 222 1.58 -9.59 15.64
N PRO A 223 2.60 -10.09 16.35
CA PRO A 223 3.82 -9.32 16.62
C PRO A 223 4.70 -9.18 15.38
N PHE A 224 5.45 -8.08 15.29
CA PHE A 224 6.43 -7.83 14.23
C PHE A 224 7.59 -6.94 14.68
N ILE A 225 8.66 -7.01 13.93
CA ILE A 225 9.74 -6.04 13.88
C ILE A 225 9.92 -5.57 12.43
N LEU A 226 10.13 -4.28 12.25
CA LEU A 226 10.48 -3.65 10.98
C LEU A 226 11.75 -2.82 11.17
N THR A 227 12.70 -2.95 10.26
CA THR A 227 13.88 -2.07 10.19
C THR A 227 14.00 -1.47 8.81
N ASP A 228 14.48 -0.23 8.74
CA ASP A 228 14.90 0.43 7.50
C ASP A 228 16.34 0.91 7.71
N THR A 229 17.25 0.50 6.84
CA THR A 229 18.66 0.88 6.95
C THR A 229 18.87 2.39 6.87
N ARG A 230 17.97 3.14 6.22
CA ARG A 230 18.08 4.60 6.09
C ARG A 230 16.79 5.24 5.60
N LEU A 231 16.14 6.05 6.43
CA LEU A 231 15.02 6.90 5.99
C LEU A 231 15.40 7.86 4.84
N PRO A 232 14.44 8.25 3.98
CA PRO A 232 14.72 9.13 2.85
C PRO A 232 15.21 10.51 3.30
N LEU A 233 15.81 11.26 2.37
CA LEU A 233 16.23 12.64 2.62
C LEU A 233 15.03 13.50 3.04
N PRO A 234 15.19 14.41 4.03
CA PRO A 234 16.44 14.81 4.69
C PRO A 234 16.84 13.96 5.92
N THR A 235 16.07 12.95 6.29
CA THR A 235 16.14 12.31 7.61
C THR A 235 17.23 11.25 7.80
N GLN A 236 17.78 10.65 6.73
CA GLN A 236 19.00 9.80 6.63
C GLN A 236 19.42 8.89 7.81
N ASN A 237 18.52 8.53 8.72
CA ASN A 237 18.79 7.72 9.89
C ASN A 237 18.10 6.35 9.77
N VAL A 238 18.60 5.35 10.49
CA VAL A 238 17.95 4.04 10.62
C VAL A 238 16.57 4.21 11.26
N LEU A 239 15.59 3.46 10.77
CA LEU A 239 14.29 3.26 11.41
C LEU A 239 14.24 1.86 12.01
N VAL A 240 13.73 1.74 13.23
CA VAL A 240 13.37 0.48 13.86
C VAL A 240 11.97 0.64 14.44
N GLN A 241 11.08 -0.29 14.10
CA GLN A 241 9.73 -0.37 14.63
C GLN A 241 9.51 -1.74 15.22
N VAL A 242 8.96 -1.79 16.43
CA VAL A 242 8.56 -3.03 17.11
C VAL A 242 7.12 -2.85 17.52
N GLY A 243 6.27 -3.81 17.18
CA GLY A 243 4.86 -3.66 17.48
C GLY A 243 4.08 -4.94 17.24
N GLY A 244 2.76 -4.78 17.26
CA GLY A 244 1.86 -5.84 16.89
C GLY A 244 0.43 -5.38 16.79
N LYS A 245 -0.42 -6.34 16.46
CA LYS A 245 -1.87 -6.16 16.53
C LYS A 245 -2.57 -7.33 17.19
N LEU A 246 -3.73 -7.02 17.76
CA LEU A 246 -4.71 -7.96 18.26
C LEU A 246 -6.01 -7.73 17.49
N GLU A 247 -6.54 -8.77 16.88
CA GLU A 247 -7.82 -8.82 16.18
C GLU A 247 -8.74 -9.78 16.96
N TYR A 248 -9.98 -9.35 17.25
CA TYR A 248 -11.00 -10.19 17.87
C TYR A 248 -12.33 -10.09 17.11
N ASP A 249 -12.83 -11.21 16.64
CA ASP A 249 -14.10 -11.33 15.93
C ASP A 249 -15.19 -11.91 16.83
N ALA A 250 -16.36 -11.29 16.90
CA ALA A 250 -17.51 -11.86 17.64
C ALA A 250 -18.79 -11.81 16.81
N SER A 251 -19.60 -12.86 16.94
CA SER A 251 -20.94 -12.94 16.37
C SER A 251 -21.94 -12.57 17.46
N LEU A 252 -22.56 -11.39 17.34
CA LEU A 252 -23.49 -10.86 18.36
C LEU A 252 -24.91 -11.38 18.15
N ALA A 253 -25.32 -11.50 16.89
CA ALA A 253 -26.61 -12.05 16.48
C ALA A 253 -26.53 -12.55 15.04
N LYS A 254 -27.61 -13.20 14.55
CA LYS A 254 -27.67 -13.69 13.17
C LYS A 254 -27.44 -12.54 12.17
N GLY A 255 -26.31 -12.58 11.46
CA GLY A 255 -25.94 -11.57 10.48
C GLY A 255 -25.41 -10.26 11.07
N PHE A 256 -25.14 -10.21 12.38
CA PHE A 256 -24.51 -9.08 13.06
C PHE A 256 -23.20 -9.54 13.71
N THR A 257 -22.06 -9.09 13.16
CA THR A 257 -20.72 -9.37 13.68
C THR A 257 -20.02 -8.10 14.14
N SER A 258 -19.10 -8.25 15.08
CA SER A 258 -18.20 -7.21 15.55
C SER A 258 -16.74 -7.64 15.35
N HIS A 259 -15.89 -6.70 14.93
CA HIS A 259 -14.45 -6.89 14.76
C HIS A 259 -13.74 -5.80 15.56
N THR A 260 -12.95 -6.19 16.55
CA THR A 260 -12.12 -5.30 17.35
C THR A 260 -10.68 -5.44 16.90
N LEU A 261 -10.02 -4.32 16.58
CA LEU A 261 -8.63 -4.27 16.20
C LEU A 261 -7.88 -3.33 17.16
N VAL A 262 -6.81 -3.82 17.77
CA VAL A 262 -5.89 -3.02 18.60
C VAL A 262 -4.50 -3.11 18.00
N HIS A 263 -3.87 -1.96 17.78
CA HIS A 263 -2.50 -1.82 17.33
C HIS A 263 -1.65 -1.15 18.40
N GLY A 264 -0.47 -1.71 18.62
CA GLY A 264 0.59 -1.09 19.41
C GLY A 264 1.88 -1.09 18.60
N MET A 265 2.58 0.04 18.54
CA MET A 265 3.89 0.10 17.90
C MET A 265 4.77 1.12 18.61
N TYR A 266 6.03 0.77 18.81
CA TYR A 266 7.10 1.67 19.17
C TYR A 266 7.99 1.90 17.96
N GLN A 267 8.46 3.13 17.78
CA GLN A 267 9.34 3.53 16.70
C GLN A 267 10.56 4.27 17.26
N TYR A 268 11.74 3.80 16.86
CA TYR A 268 13.01 4.50 16.97
C TYR A 268 13.50 4.91 15.58
N GLY A 269 13.82 6.17 15.37
CA GLY A 269 14.30 6.73 14.10
C GLY A 269 13.90 8.19 13.99
N ASN A 270 14.81 9.03 13.52
CA ASN A 270 14.52 10.45 13.36
C ASN A 270 13.70 10.69 12.09
N THR A 271 12.42 11.06 12.24
CA THR A 271 11.51 11.35 11.12
C THR A 271 11.35 12.84 10.83
N ASP A 272 12.16 13.70 11.46
CA ASP A 272 12.27 15.13 11.14
C ASP A 272 13.73 15.62 11.22
N SER A 273 14.28 16.08 10.09
CA SER A 273 15.65 16.62 10.01
C SER A 273 15.91 17.81 10.94
N ALA A 274 14.87 18.53 11.38
CA ALA A 274 15.01 19.69 12.24
C ALA A 274 15.14 19.35 13.73
N THR A 275 14.95 18.09 14.15
CA THR A 275 15.01 17.72 15.57
C THR A 275 15.81 16.46 15.80
N SER A 276 16.30 16.27 17.02
CA SER A 276 16.92 15.02 17.49
C SER A 276 15.91 14.04 18.08
N ALA A 277 14.60 14.26 17.92
CA ALA A 277 13.60 13.36 18.47
C ALA A 277 13.54 12.06 17.64
N LYS A 278 13.98 10.97 18.27
CA LYS A 278 14.07 9.66 17.64
C LYS A 278 12.93 8.74 18.03
N ASN A 279 12.07 9.11 18.99
CA ASN A 279 11.10 8.19 19.56
C ASN A 279 9.68 8.64 19.26
N ALA A 280 8.89 7.73 18.70
CA ALA A 280 7.45 7.85 18.55
C ALA A 280 6.80 6.51 18.91
N GLY A 281 5.50 6.53 19.17
CA GLY A 281 4.71 5.33 19.32
C GLY A 281 3.37 5.45 18.59
N LEU A 282 2.63 4.36 18.59
CA LEU A 282 1.25 4.28 18.16
C LEU A 282 0.49 3.39 19.13
N PHE A 283 -0.64 3.87 19.57
CA PHE A 283 -1.71 3.04 20.08
C PHE A 283 -2.97 3.38 19.29
N LEU A 284 -3.60 2.39 18.68
CA LEU A 284 -4.82 2.55 17.90
C LEU A 284 -5.80 1.43 18.26
N ILE A 285 -7.05 1.79 18.48
CA ILE A 285 -8.16 0.85 18.65
C ILE A 285 -9.26 1.17 17.63
N ASP A 286 -9.78 0.16 16.96
CA ASP A 286 -10.86 0.26 15.99
C ASP A 286 -11.90 -0.81 16.31
N GLN A 287 -13.14 -0.37 16.52
CA GLN A 287 -14.29 -1.24 16.64
C GLN A 287 -15.13 -1.12 15.38
N THR A 288 -15.28 -2.23 14.66
CA THR A 288 -16.16 -2.33 13.49
C THR A 288 -17.34 -3.25 13.80
N PHE A 289 -18.51 -2.87 13.31
CA PHE A 289 -19.76 -3.60 13.36
C PHE A 289 -20.23 -3.84 11.93
N LYS A 290 -20.62 -5.06 11.59
CA LYS A 290 -21.14 -5.44 10.27
C LYS A 290 -22.53 -6.02 10.43
N TYR A 291 -23.50 -5.41 9.73
CA TYR A 291 -24.87 -5.89 9.67
C TYR A 291 -25.40 -5.83 8.24
N LYS A 292 -25.63 -7.00 7.62
CA LYS A 292 -26.06 -7.11 6.21
C LYS A 292 -25.10 -6.36 5.27
N ILE A 293 -25.58 -5.28 4.65
CA ILE A 293 -24.83 -4.45 3.70
C ILE A 293 -24.06 -3.31 4.37
N PHE A 294 -24.29 -3.08 5.67
CA PHE A 294 -23.71 -1.98 6.42
C PHE A 294 -22.46 -2.44 7.17
N ASN A 295 -21.46 -1.58 7.19
CA ASN A 295 -20.36 -1.60 8.15
C ASN A 295 -20.32 -0.24 8.85
N PHE A 296 -20.13 -0.19 10.15
CA PHE A 296 -20.02 1.08 10.87
C PHE A 296 -19.22 0.87 12.14
N GLY A 297 -18.81 1.95 12.77
CA GLY A 297 -18.07 1.84 14.00
C GLY A 297 -17.30 3.08 14.36
N THR A 298 -16.34 2.90 15.25
CA THR A 298 -15.53 3.98 15.80
C THR A 298 -14.11 3.50 16.02
N GLY A 299 -13.18 4.43 16.03
CA GLY A 299 -11.83 4.15 16.48
C GLY A 299 -11.19 5.37 17.10
N PHE A 300 -10.06 5.14 17.73
CA PHE A 300 -9.28 6.13 18.43
C PHE A 300 -7.80 5.77 18.31
N TYR A 301 -6.95 6.77 18.19
CA TYR A 301 -5.52 6.55 18.21
C TYR A 301 -4.75 7.72 18.82
N ILE A 302 -3.56 7.38 19.32
CA ILE A 302 -2.56 8.34 19.80
C ILE A 302 -1.22 8.04 19.15
N VAL A 303 -0.47 9.11 18.85
CA VAL A 303 0.91 9.03 18.37
C VAL A 303 1.82 9.71 19.41
N PRO A 304 2.12 9.05 20.54
CA PRO A 304 2.95 9.64 21.58
C PRO A 304 4.35 9.92 21.05
N ALA A 305 4.85 11.13 21.29
CA ALA A 305 6.22 11.54 21.01
C ALA A 305 6.62 12.63 22.01
N ARG A 306 7.93 12.83 22.21
CA ARG A 306 8.42 13.89 23.12
C ARG A 306 8.22 15.31 22.57
N ASN A 307 7.95 15.46 21.27
CA ASN A 307 7.73 16.75 20.62
C ASN A 307 6.66 16.66 19.51
N ASN A 308 6.15 17.82 19.09
CA ASN A 308 5.12 17.95 18.05
C ASN A 308 5.70 17.91 16.62
N LYS A 309 6.88 17.32 16.41
CA LYS A 309 7.59 17.35 15.13
C LYS A 309 7.92 15.93 14.67
N GLY A 310 7.81 15.69 13.37
CA GLY A 310 7.95 14.36 12.77
C GLY A 310 6.64 13.55 12.73
N TYR A 311 6.80 12.26 12.40
CA TYR A 311 5.70 11.34 12.15
C TYR A 311 6.06 9.91 12.59
N LEU A 312 5.03 9.11 12.84
CA LEU A 312 5.14 7.66 12.70
C LEU A 312 5.35 7.32 11.22
N TRP A 313 6.40 6.57 10.91
CA TRP A 313 6.77 6.26 9.54
C TRP A 313 6.02 5.03 9.02
N THR A 314 5.10 5.20 8.08
CA THR A 314 4.25 4.10 7.58
C THR A 314 4.21 4.08 6.06
N PHE A 315 4.76 3.03 5.43
CA PHE A 315 4.75 2.88 3.97
C PHE A 315 3.35 2.64 3.42
N ASN A 316 2.55 1.89 4.16
CA ASN A 316 1.12 1.73 3.99
C ASN A 316 0.44 1.71 5.37
N ASP A 317 -0.88 1.70 5.40
CA ASP A 317 -1.67 1.48 6.60
C ASP A 317 -3.07 1.00 6.20
N ARG A 318 -3.76 0.38 7.16
CA ARG A 318 -5.13 -0.13 6.95
C ARG A 318 -6.20 0.72 7.61
N THR A 319 -5.90 2.00 7.84
CA THR A 319 -6.89 2.93 8.40
C THR A 319 -8.03 3.15 7.41
N LYS A 320 -9.08 3.84 7.89
CA LYS A 320 -10.24 4.17 7.06
C LYS A 320 -10.10 5.52 6.35
N PHE A 321 -9.01 6.24 6.60
CA PHE A 321 -8.77 7.61 6.16
C PHE A 321 -8.51 7.72 4.66
N TYR A 322 -9.21 8.65 4.03
CA TYR A 322 -9.02 9.04 2.63
C TYR A 322 -8.02 10.17 2.48
N GLY A 323 -7.74 10.95 3.54
CA GLY A 323 -6.87 12.11 3.47
C GLY A 323 -5.49 11.83 2.90
N ARG A 324 -4.90 10.67 3.22
CA ARG A 324 -3.64 10.22 2.62
C ARG A 324 -3.76 10.00 1.12
N GLY A 325 -4.78 9.30 0.65
CA GLY A 325 -4.95 9.00 -0.77
C GLY A 325 -5.35 10.20 -1.63
N ILE A 326 -6.14 11.13 -1.08
CA ILE A 326 -6.77 12.22 -1.84
C ILE A 326 -6.09 13.58 -1.65
N ASN A 327 -5.85 13.98 -0.40
CA ASN A 327 -5.41 15.32 -0.04
C ASN A 327 -3.88 15.43 0.16
N ALA A 328 -3.26 14.38 0.68
CA ALA A 328 -1.84 14.35 1.01
C ALA A 328 -1.19 13.01 0.59
N PRO A 329 -1.18 12.67 -0.71
CA PRO A 329 -0.52 11.46 -1.19
C PRO A 329 0.97 11.46 -0.86
N GLY A 330 1.41 10.38 -0.21
CA GLY A 330 2.81 10.13 0.12
C GLY A 330 3.00 9.22 1.33
N VAL A 331 4.26 9.15 1.78
CA VAL A 331 4.73 8.40 2.96
C VAL A 331 5.54 9.33 3.84
N PRO A 332 5.26 9.47 5.15
CA PRO A 332 4.14 8.89 5.89
C PRO A 332 2.83 9.67 5.76
N ALA A 333 1.77 9.13 6.35
CA ALA A 333 0.44 9.71 6.38
C ALA A 333 0.33 10.91 7.33
N ILE A 334 -0.45 11.93 6.97
CA ILE A 334 -0.60 13.15 7.77
C ILE A 334 -1.32 12.93 9.11
N TYR A 335 -2.17 11.91 9.22
CA TYR A 335 -2.87 11.58 10.46
C TYR A 335 -1.95 10.98 11.52
N PHE A 336 -0.77 10.47 11.13
CA PHE A 336 0.23 9.97 12.07
C PHE A 336 1.31 11.00 12.40
N ALA A 337 0.98 12.29 12.40
CA ALA A 337 1.87 13.32 12.92
C ALA A 337 2.16 13.09 14.41
N ASN A 338 3.38 13.35 14.84
CA ASN A 338 3.81 13.14 16.22
C ASN A 338 3.01 14.00 17.21
N SER A 339 2.81 13.47 18.42
CA SER A 339 2.04 14.10 19.50
C SER A 339 0.60 14.43 19.10
N SER A 340 -0.02 13.55 18.28
CA SER A 340 -1.43 13.65 17.90
C SER A 340 -2.30 12.70 18.69
N VAL A 341 -3.51 13.15 19.02
CA VAL A 341 -4.59 12.36 19.59
C VAL A 341 -5.84 12.58 18.74
N SER A 342 -6.48 11.51 18.26
CA SER A 342 -7.68 11.64 17.42
C SER A 342 -8.62 10.46 17.55
N GLY A 343 -9.91 10.76 17.44
CA GLY A 343 -11.00 9.78 17.37
C GLY A 343 -11.70 9.87 16.01
N TYR A 344 -12.40 8.82 15.63
CA TYR A 344 -13.20 8.81 14.41
C TYR A 344 -14.42 7.90 14.53
N VAL A 345 -15.43 8.21 13.71
CA VAL A 345 -16.61 7.39 13.48
C VAL A 345 -16.79 7.20 11.98
N PHE A 346 -17.19 6.00 11.57
CA PHE A 346 -17.35 5.70 10.16
C PHE A 346 -18.64 4.91 9.90
N LEU A 347 -19.11 5.04 8.67
CA LEU A 347 -20.21 4.30 8.10
C LEU A 347 -19.79 3.85 6.70
N GLY A 348 -20.12 2.64 6.33
CA GLY A 348 -19.97 2.12 5.00
C GLY A 348 -21.17 1.27 4.62
N LEU A 349 -21.49 1.33 3.35
CA LEU A 349 -22.54 0.51 2.73
C LEU A 349 -21.91 -0.15 1.52
N LYS A 350 -22.10 -1.46 1.38
CA LYS A 350 -21.60 -2.22 0.22
C LYS A 350 -22.64 -3.20 -0.28
N THR A 351 -23.02 -3.02 -1.53
CA THR A 351 -23.85 -3.94 -2.31
C THR A 351 -23.06 -4.44 -3.52
N LYS A 352 -23.69 -5.24 -4.40
CA LYS A 352 -23.06 -5.68 -5.65
C LYS A 352 -22.77 -4.54 -6.63
N ARG A 353 -23.53 -3.42 -6.56
CA ARG A 353 -23.40 -2.29 -7.49
C ARG A 353 -22.95 -1.00 -6.82
N VAL A 354 -23.45 -0.71 -5.62
CA VAL A 354 -23.17 0.53 -4.90
C VAL A 354 -22.24 0.26 -3.74
N ARG A 355 -21.25 1.13 -3.56
CA ARG A 355 -20.51 1.26 -2.31
C ARG A 355 -20.47 2.72 -1.88
N LEU A 356 -20.66 2.96 -0.59
CA LEU A 356 -20.53 4.25 0.06
C LEU A 356 -19.60 4.07 1.27
N ASP A 357 -18.66 4.99 1.44
CA ASP A 357 -17.80 5.09 2.61
C ASP A 357 -17.94 6.52 3.13
N ALA A 358 -18.28 6.69 4.41
CA ALA A 358 -18.44 7.96 5.08
C ALA A 358 -17.67 7.95 6.41
N MET A 359 -17.05 9.06 6.77
CA MET A 359 -16.29 9.16 8.01
C MET A 359 -16.16 10.59 8.51
N VAL A 360 -16.12 10.71 9.83
CA VAL A 360 -15.77 11.91 10.57
C VAL A 360 -14.67 11.57 11.56
N ALA A 361 -13.56 12.32 11.52
CA ALA A 361 -12.49 12.28 12.51
C ALA A 361 -12.35 13.63 13.21
N PHE A 362 -11.99 13.60 14.49
CA PHE A 362 -11.87 14.75 15.37
C PHE A 362 -10.68 14.62 16.32
N GLY A 363 -10.23 15.76 16.87
CA GLY A 363 -8.99 15.87 17.65
C GLY A 363 -7.94 16.66 16.88
N ASP A 364 -6.67 16.26 16.99
CA ASP A 364 -5.58 16.87 16.24
C ASP A 364 -5.71 16.64 14.73
N TYR A 365 -6.15 15.43 14.33
CA TYR A 365 -6.54 15.10 12.97
C TYR A 365 -8.04 15.22 12.78
N GLN A 366 -8.43 15.95 11.74
CA GLN A 366 -9.81 16.15 11.32
C GLN A 366 -9.95 15.65 9.88
N GLU A 367 -10.90 14.74 9.66
CA GLU A 367 -11.29 14.28 8.33
C GLU A 367 -12.82 14.27 8.23
N TYR A 368 -13.34 14.84 7.15
CA TYR A 368 -14.74 14.65 6.75
C TYR A 368 -14.71 14.05 5.35
N SER A 369 -15.02 12.76 5.25
CA SER A 369 -15.00 12.06 3.98
C SER A 369 -16.32 11.39 3.68
N LEU A 370 -16.76 11.52 2.42
CA LEU A 370 -17.92 10.85 1.86
C LEU A 370 -17.56 10.45 0.44
N MET A 371 -17.39 9.16 0.19
CA MET A 371 -16.95 8.61 -1.07
C MET A 371 -17.92 7.53 -1.53
N SER A 372 -18.34 7.59 -2.78
CA SER A 372 -19.28 6.64 -3.37
C SER A 372 -18.74 6.09 -4.68
N SER A 373 -19.07 4.84 -4.96
CA SER A 373 -18.82 4.17 -6.24
C SER A 373 -20.02 3.36 -6.68
N PHE A 374 -20.33 3.43 -7.96
CA PHE A 374 -21.38 2.70 -8.63
C PHE A 374 -20.83 1.90 -9.80
N ARG A 375 -21.09 0.59 -9.80
CA ARG A 375 -20.82 -0.32 -10.90
C ARG A 375 -21.90 -0.15 -11.96
N VAL A 376 -21.52 0.50 -13.03
CA VAL A 376 -22.40 0.86 -14.14
C VAL A 376 -22.58 -0.33 -15.06
N TRP A 377 -21.48 -1.04 -15.32
CA TRP A 377 -21.43 -2.08 -16.33
C TRP A 377 -20.51 -3.22 -15.93
N THR A 378 -20.87 -4.43 -16.34
CA THR A 378 -20.06 -5.63 -16.18
C THR A 378 -20.34 -6.58 -17.34
N TYR A 379 -19.28 -7.05 -17.99
CA TYR A 379 -19.35 -8.05 -19.04
C TYR A 379 -18.15 -8.99 -18.93
N ARG A 380 -18.40 -10.27 -18.67
CA ARG A 380 -17.35 -11.26 -18.36
C ARG A 380 -16.49 -10.78 -17.18
N SER A 381 -15.17 -10.71 -17.35
CA SER A 381 -14.24 -10.19 -16.33
C SER A 381 -14.11 -8.66 -16.34
N LEU A 382 -14.61 -7.97 -17.37
CA LEU A 382 -14.55 -6.52 -17.47
C LEU A 382 -15.66 -5.87 -16.64
N SER A 383 -15.31 -4.86 -15.85
CA SER A 383 -16.28 -4.02 -15.16
C SER A 383 -15.91 -2.55 -15.23
N PHE A 384 -16.93 -1.69 -15.21
CA PHE A 384 -16.76 -0.25 -15.17
C PHE A 384 -17.45 0.31 -13.92
N ASP A 385 -16.63 0.90 -13.06
CA ASP A 385 -17.06 1.55 -11.84
C ASP A 385 -16.87 3.07 -12.01
N MET A 386 -17.89 3.87 -11.72
CA MET A 386 -17.80 5.33 -11.65
C MET A 386 -18.17 5.82 -10.27
N GLY A 387 -17.77 7.02 -9.90
CA GLY A 387 -18.16 7.56 -8.62
C GLY A 387 -17.52 8.90 -8.31
N GLY A 388 -17.62 9.28 -7.05
CA GLY A 388 -17.08 10.52 -6.58
C GLY A 388 -17.36 10.73 -5.10
N GLY A 389 -16.93 11.87 -4.60
CA GLY A 389 -17.05 12.18 -3.20
C GLY A 389 -16.36 13.47 -2.81
N TYR A 390 -16.39 13.72 -1.51
CA TYR A 390 -15.74 14.83 -0.86
C TYR A 390 -14.79 14.31 0.20
N VAL A 391 -13.59 14.88 0.29
CA VAL A 391 -12.63 14.60 1.36
C VAL A 391 -12.03 15.91 1.85
N TYR A 392 -12.31 16.22 3.11
CA TYR A 392 -11.55 17.18 3.89
C TYR A 392 -10.56 16.44 4.78
N ALA A 393 -9.31 16.87 4.84
CA ALA A 393 -8.32 16.31 5.74
C ALA A 393 -7.34 17.39 6.22
N TYR A 394 -7.18 17.49 7.54
CA TYR A 394 -6.30 18.45 8.19
C TYR A 394 -5.73 17.86 9.48
N ASN A 395 -4.45 18.09 9.76
CA ASN A 395 -3.86 17.78 11.05
C ASN A 395 -3.17 19.03 11.61
N SER A 396 -3.52 19.44 12.83
CA SER A 396 -2.93 20.59 13.52
C SER A 396 -1.43 20.43 13.81
N LYS A 397 -0.96 19.18 13.89
CA LYS A 397 0.44 18.81 14.16
C LYS A 397 1.24 18.46 12.91
N ALA A 398 0.59 18.35 11.73
CA ALA A 398 1.31 17.99 10.52
C ALA A 398 2.15 19.16 10.00
N THR A 399 3.44 18.91 9.84
CA THR A 399 4.44 19.80 9.25
C THR A 399 4.56 19.70 7.72
N ARG A 400 3.93 18.69 7.08
CA ARG A 400 4.06 18.41 5.65
C ARG A 400 3.02 19.14 4.81
N LYS A 401 3.43 19.58 3.62
CA LYS A 401 2.55 20.25 2.65
C LYS A 401 1.58 19.27 1.98
N SER A 402 0.28 19.47 2.18
CA SER A 402 -0.81 18.80 1.44
C SER A 402 -0.97 19.38 0.03
N LEU A 403 -1.69 18.69 -0.86
CA LEU A 403 -2.23 19.28 -2.10
C LEU A 403 -3.27 20.36 -1.80
N GLY A 404 -4.03 20.09 -0.74
CA GLY A 404 -5.14 20.88 -0.27
C GLY A 404 -5.83 20.14 0.87
N ASN A 405 -6.53 20.86 1.72
CA ASN A 405 -7.23 20.26 2.86
C ASN A 405 -8.68 19.90 2.53
N SER A 406 -9.21 20.29 1.37
CA SER A 406 -10.56 19.95 0.91
C SER A 406 -10.56 19.63 -0.57
N SER A 407 -11.25 18.56 -0.97
CA SER A 407 -11.28 18.08 -2.35
C SER A 407 -12.62 17.45 -2.70
N PHE A 408 -13.24 17.86 -3.82
CA PHE A 408 -14.21 17.04 -4.53
C PHE A 408 -13.48 16.15 -5.52
N VAL A 409 -13.86 14.88 -5.57
CA VAL A 409 -13.27 13.86 -6.44
C VAL A 409 -14.36 13.23 -7.28
N PHE A 410 -14.09 13.03 -8.56
CA PHE A 410 -14.91 12.24 -9.47
C PHE A 410 -14.02 11.28 -10.23
N PHE A 411 -14.48 10.06 -10.50
CA PHE A 411 -13.67 9.08 -11.20
C PHE A 411 -14.51 8.13 -12.04
N GLY A 412 -13.87 7.54 -13.04
CA GLY A 412 -14.33 6.36 -13.77
C GLY A 412 -13.18 5.37 -13.89
N LYS A 413 -13.44 4.07 -13.72
CA LYS A 413 -12.41 3.04 -13.70
C LYS A 413 -12.92 1.75 -14.36
N PHE A 414 -12.27 1.36 -15.45
CA PHE A 414 -12.36 0.01 -15.99
C PHE A 414 -11.43 -0.92 -15.22
N LEU A 415 -11.92 -2.12 -14.93
CA LEU A 415 -11.23 -3.20 -14.24
C LEU A 415 -11.34 -4.45 -15.11
N PHE A 416 -10.27 -5.23 -15.24
CA PHE A 416 -10.27 -6.51 -15.96
C PHE A 416 -9.28 -7.51 -15.37
#